data_AF-A0A383CIY8-F1
#
_entry.id   AF-A0A383CIY8-F1
#
_cell.length_a   1.000
_cell.length_b   1.000
_cell.length_c   1.000
_cell.angle_alpha   90.00
_cell.angle_beta   90.00
_cell.angle_gamma   90.00
#
_symmetry.space_group_name_H-M   'P 1'
#
loop_
_entity.id
_entity.type
_entity.pdbx_description
1 polymer ?
#
loop_
_entity_poly.entity_id
_entity_poly.type
_entity_poly.pdbx_seq_one_letter_code
_entity_poly.pdbx_strand_id
1 'polypeptide(L)'
;RLRGIRTVPIEVNLAEAGCFAPRILWVGLRGADELQRKVDDALENLFEPEYRFMGHVTIARVKGISDRLRRTMEGLEVPRTTATATGFALQESHLSHEGPRHETIARFPLEAD
;
A
#
# COMPACT_ATOMS: atom_id res chain seq x y z
N ARG A 1 10.66 16.81 -6.47
CA ARG A 1 10.58 15.38 -6.83
C ARG A 1 9.13 14.94 -6.82
N LEU A 2 8.56 14.52 -5.69
CA LEU A 2 7.15 14.07 -5.62
C LEU A 2 6.09 15.12 -6.05
N ARG A 3 6.31 16.42 -5.79
CA ARG A 3 5.42 17.51 -6.27
C ARG A 3 5.27 17.58 -7.80
N GLY A 4 6.22 17.02 -8.54
CA GLY A 4 6.21 17.01 -10.00
C GLY A 4 5.41 15.86 -10.60
N ILE A 5 4.95 14.91 -9.77
CA ILE A 5 4.06 13.83 -10.23
C ILE A 5 2.71 14.46 -10.58
N ARG A 6 2.29 14.26 -11.82
CA ARG A 6 0.99 14.67 -12.35
C ARG A 6 0.26 13.44 -12.85
N THR A 7 -0.92 13.20 -12.29
CA THR A 7 -1.78 12.09 -12.69
C THR A 7 -3.20 12.40 -12.25
N VAL A 8 -4.16 11.94 -13.04
CA VAL A 8 -5.58 12.00 -12.68
C VAL A 8 -5.86 11.16 -11.44
N PRO A 9 -6.96 11.44 -10.70
CA PRO A 9 -7.43 10.54 -9.65
C PRO A 9 -7.51 9.10 -10.17
N ILE A 10 -7.03 8.16 -9.36
CA ILE A 10 -6.97 6.73 -9.75
C ILE A 10 -8.06 5.96 -9.02
N GLU A 11 -8.70 5.02 -9.73
CA GLU A 11 -9.57 4.06 -9.08
C GLU A 11 -8.74 2.95 -8.44
N VAL A 12 -8.97 2.70 -7.16
CA VAL A 12 -8.38 1.58 -6.43
C VAL A 12 -9.47 0.67 -5.92
N ASN A 13 -9.15 -0.61 -5.76
CA ASN A 13 -10.09 -1.58 -5.21
C ASN A 13 -9.41 -2.59 -4.30
N LEU A 14 -10.18 -3.08 -3.33
CA LEU A 14 -9.77 -4.23 -2.53
C LEU A 14 -9.88 -5.50 -3.38
N ALA A 15 -8.89 -6.36 -3.26
CA ALA A 15 -8.79 -7.62 -3.98
C ALA A 15 -8.64 -8.79 -3.01
N GLU A 16 -7.95 -9.86 -3.41
CA GLU A 16 -7.79 -11.05 -2.58
C GLU A 16 -7.11 -10.78 -1.24
N ALA A 17 -7.34 -11.65 -0.25
CA ALA A 17 -6.61 -11.62 1.00
C ALA A 17 -5.57 -12.74 1.06
N GLY A 18 -4.56 -12.56 1.89
CA GLY A 18 -3.49 -13.55 1.99
C GLY A 18 -2.54 -13.29 3.14
N CYS A 19 -1.40 -13.97 3.08
CA CYS A 19 -0.38 -13.92 4.11
C CYS A 19 1.03 -13.80 3.52
N PHE A 20 1.87 -12.95 4.12
CA PHE A 20 3.34 -13.07 3.96
C PHE A 20 3.91 -13.76 5.20
N ALA A 21 4.53 -14.90 4.95
CA ALA A 21 5.23 -15.63 5.98
C ALA A 21 6.38 -14.77 6.54
N PRO A 22 6.65 -14.80 7.86
CA PRO A 22 5.98 -15.65 8.86
C PRO A 22 4.81 -15.00 9.61
N ARG A 23 4.47 -13.72 9.36
CA ARG A 23 3.67 -12.94 10.32
C ARG A 23 2.64 -11.95 9.76
N ILE A 24 2.61 -11.67 8.47
CA ILE A 24 1.77 -10.58 7.94
C ILE A 24 0.49 -11.18 7.35
N LEU A 25 -0.66 -10.67 7.77
CA LEU A 25 -1.94 -10.87 7.10
C LEU A 25 -2.26 -9.59 6.32
N TRP A 26 -2.73 -9.73 5.09
CA TRP A 26 -2.96 -8.59 4.21
C TRP A 26 -4.21 -8.76 3.34
N VAL A 27 -4.71 -7.63 2.83
CA VAL A 27 -5.72 -7.56 1.77
C VAL A 27 -5.10 -6.81 0.58
N GLY A 28 -5.28 -7.35 -0.62
CA GLY A 28 -4.74 -6.78 -1.85
C GLY A 28 -5.40 -5.45 -2.18
N LEU A 29 -4.60 -4.54 -2.75
CA LEU A 29 -5.05 -3.25 -3.27
C LEU A 29 -4.59 -3.15 -4.72
N ARG A 30 -5.54 -3.05 -5.65
CA ARG A 30 -5.26 -2.93 -7.10
C ARG A 30 -5.50 -1.50 -7.58
N GLY A 31 -4.86 -1.13 -8.69
CA GLY A 31 -5.04 0.16 -9.34
C GLY A 31 -4.01 1.23 -8.96
N ALA A 32 -3.09 0.92 -8.05
CA ALA A 32 -2.04 1.85 -7.59
C ALA A 32 -0.73 1.74 -8.39
N ASP A 33 -0.63 0.80 -9.32
CA ASP A 33 0.60 0.40 -10.01
C ASP A 33 1.24 1.56 -10.81
N GLU A 34 0.43 2.35 -11.52
CA GLU A 34 0.93 3.49 -12.27
C GLU A 34 1.45 4.60 -11.35
N LEU A 35 0.73 4.89 -10.26
CA LEU A 35 1.17 5.86 -9.27
C LEU A 35 2.46 5.41 -8.60
N GLN A 36 2.58 4.13 -8.26
CA GLN A 36 3.79 3.59 -7.65
C GLN A 36 4.99 3.73 -8.58
N ARG A 37 4.88 3.37 -9.87
CA ARG A 37 5.96 3.58 -10.84
C ARG A 37 6.36 5.06 -10.94
N LYS A 38 5.39 5.97 -11.02
CA LYS A 38 5.67 7.43 -11.04
C LYS A 38 6.39 7.91 -9.78
N VAL A 39 6.10 7.32 -8.62
CA VAL A 39 6.79 7.61 -7.36
C VAL A 39 8.22 7.10 -7.41
N ASP A 40 8.45 5.87 -7.87
CA ASP A 40 9.78 5.29 -8.03
C ASP A 40 10.63 6.10 -9.01
N ASP A 41 10.12 6.41 -10.21
CA ASP A 41 10.82 7.21 -11.22
C ASP A 41 11.21 8.60 -10.65
N ALA A 42 10.30 9.25 -9.91
CA ALA A 42 10.57 10.54 -9.29
C ALA A 42 11.64 10.48 -8.17
N LEU A 43 11.95 9.28 -7.68
CA LEU A 43 12.86 9.01 -6.57
C LEU A 43 14.07 8.15 -6.97
N GLU A 44 14.23 7.76 -8.23
CA GLU A 44 15.26 6.84 -8.74
C GLU A 44 16.69 7.22 -8.34
N ASN A 45 16.96 8.52 -8.21
CA ASN A 45 18.28 9.05 -7.84
C ASN A 45 18.58 8.93 -6.33
N LEU A 46 17.62 8.44 -5.54
CA LEU A 46 17.71 8.28 -4.09
C LEU A 46 17.45 6.83 -3.65
N PHE A 47 16.63 6.09 -4.38
CA PHE A 47 16.20 4.74 -4.03
C PHE A 47 16.10 3.86 -5.28
N GLU A 48 16.39 2.57 -5.13
CA GLU A 48 16.14 1.58 -6.17
C GLU A 48 14.63 1.40 -6.40
N PRO A 49 14.17 1.26 -7.66
CA PRO A 49 12.76 1.00 -7.97
C PRO A 49 12.32 -0.41 -7.53
N GLU A 50 11.05 -0.54 -7.15
CA GLU A 50 10.38 -1.80 -6.83
C GLU A 50 9.70 -2.39 -8.08
N TYR A 51 10.38 -3.36 -8.70
CA TYR A 51 9.90 -4.00 -9.93
C TYR A 51 8.76 -5.01 -9.72
N ARG A 52 8.53 -5.46 -8.50
CA ARG A 52 7.49 -6.44 -8.14
C ARG A 52 6.51 -5.85 -7.14
N PHE A 53 6.13 -4.60 -7.38
CA PHE A 53 5.12 -3.94 -6.58
C PHE A 53 3.84 -4.77 -6.53
N MET A 54 3.36 -4.97 -5.30
CA MET A 54 2.10 -5.61 -5.04
C MET A 54 1.41 -4.78 -3.96
N GLY A 55 0.47 -3.96 -4.42
CA GLY A 55 -0.36 -3.13 -3.55
C GLY A 55 -1.11 -4.00 -2.55
N HIS A 56 -0.95 -3.69 -1.27
CA HIS A 56 -1.62 -4.41 -0.19
C HIS A 56 -1.75 -3.51 1.04
N VAL A 57 -2.76 -3.81 1.85
CA VAL A 57 -2.92 -3.24 3.18
C VAL A 57 -2.63 -4.34 4.19
N THR A 58 -1.60 -4.15 5.02
CA THR A 58 -1.39 -5.03 6.17
C THR A 58 -2.53 -4.81 7.17
N ILE A 59 -3.33 -5.84 7.41
CA ILE A 59 -4.46 -5.78 8.36
C ILE A 59 -4.06 -6.26 9.76
N ALA A 60 -3.08 -7.15 9.86
CA ALA A 60 -2.58 -7.66 11.12
C ALA A 60 -1.16 -8.20 11.01
N ARG A 61 -0.43 -8.11 12.13
CA ARG A 61 0.82 -8.85 12.34
C ARG A 61 0.62 -9.86 13.47
N VAL A 62 0.74 -11.14 13.15
CA VAL A 62 0.53 -12.26 14.07
C VAL A 62 1.86 -12.85 14.56
N LYS A 63 1.86 -13.62 15.65
CA LYS A 63 3.08 -14.26 16.16
C LYS A 63 3.60 -15.36 15.22
N GLY A 64 2.70 -16.04 14.52
CA GLY A 64 3.00 -17.02 13.48
C GLY A 64 1.75 -17.34 12.67
N ILE A 65 1.95 -17.84 11.45
CA ILE A 65 0.88 -18.25 10.54
C ILE A 65 0.81 -19.77 10.52
N SER A 66 -0.27 -20.34 11.05
CA SER A 66 -0.57 -21.76 10.88
C SER A 66 -1.18 -22.02 9.50
N ASP A 67 -1.13 -23.26 9.03
CA ASP A 67 -1.76 -23.65 7.76
C ASP A 67 -3.27 -23.38 7.75
N ARG A 68 -3.93 -23.55 8.90
CA ARG A 68 -5.34 -23.19 9.05
C ARG A 68 -5.57 -21.70 8.80
N LEU A 69 -4.78 -20.83 9.43
CA LEU A 69 -4.90 -19.39 9.27
C LEU A 69 -4.59 -18.96 7.82
N ARG A 70 -3.55 -19.54 7.21
CA ARG A 70 -3.23 -19.33 5.80
C ARG A 70 -4.43 -19.65 4.90
N ARG A 71 -4.99 -20.85 5.02
CA ARG A 71 -6.16 -21.26 4.21
C ARG A 71 -7.38 -20.38 4.47
N THR A 72 -7.59 -19.94 5.71
CA THR A 72 -8.68 -19.01 6.04
C THR A 72 -8.48 -17.66 5.35
N MET A 73 -7.26 -17.11 5.33
CA MET A 73 -6.97 -15.86 4.64
C MET A 73 -7.08 -15.99 3.12
N GLU A 74 -6.54 -17.05 2.53
CA GLU A 74 -6.61 -17.32 1.09
C GLU A 74 -8.05 -17.58 0.61
N GLY A 75 -8.92 -18.13 1.46
CA GLY A 75 -10.34 -18.34 1.18
C GLY A 75 -11.27 -17.22 1.66
N LEU A 76 -10.73 -16.11 2.18
CA LEU A 76 -11.53 -15.00 2.69
C LEU A 76 -12.21 -14.28 1.51
N GLU A 77 -13.53 -14.20 1.57
CA GLU A 77 -14.28 -13.38 0.62
C GLU A 77 -14.09 -11.90 0.97
N VAL A 78 -13.29 -11.21 0.16
CA VAL A 78 -13.09 -9.77 0.30
C VAL A 78 -14.19 -9.04 -0.48
N PRO A 79 -14.93 -8.12 0.17
CA PRO A 79 -15.94 -7.34 -0.52
C PRO A 79 -15.35 -6.57 -1.71
N ARG A 80 -16.08 -6.57 -2.83
CA ARG A 80 -15.74 -5.75 -3.99
C ARG A 80 -16.01 -4.28 -3.68
N THR A 81 -15.03 -3.63 -3.06
CA THR A 81 -15.09 -2.23 -2.69
C THR A 81 -14.09 -1.44 -3.54
N THR A 82 -14.60 -0.43 -4.25
CA THR A 82 -13.80 0.52 -5.02
C THR A 82 -13.78 1.87 -4.29
N ALA A 83 -12.71 2.62 -4.51
CA ALA A 83 -12.57 4.00 -4.06
C ALA A 83 -11.76 4.80 -5.07
N THR A 84 -12.06 6.09 -5.20
CA THR A 84 -11.24 7.02 -5.98
C THR A 84 -10.17 7.61 -5.07
N ALA A 85 -8.89 7.31 -5.34
CA ALA A 85 -7.79 7.99 -4.68
C ALA A 85 -7.54 9.34 -5.37
N THR A 86 -7.75 10.42 -4.62
CA THR A 86 -7.59 11.81 -5.09
C THR A 86 -6.24 12.43 -4.73
N GLY A 87 -5.37 11.66 -4.09
CA GLY A 87 -4.08 12.13 -3.59
C GLY A 87 -3.26 11.02 -2.96
N PHE A 88 -1.97 11.28 -2.75
CA PHE A 88 -1.08 10.45 -1.93
C PHE A 88 -0.33 11.30 -0.92
N ALA A 89 0.29 10.67 0.08
CA ALA A 89 0.98 11.35 1.15
C ALA A 89 2.38 10.78 1.38
N LEU A 90 3.33 11.65 1.70
CA LEU A 90 4.60 11.26 2.28
C LEU A 90 4.41 11.15 3.79
N GLN A 91 4.69 9.97 4.33
CA GLN A 91 4.56 9.68 5.75
C GLN A 91 5.91 9.32 6.37
N GLU A 92 6.11 9.76 7.61
CA GLU A 92 7.23 9.34 8.45
C GLU A 92 6.71 8.44 9.57
N SER A 93 7.47 7.39 9.88
CA SER A 93 7.14 6.42 10.92
C SER A 93 8.07 6.59 12.11
N HIS A 94 7.50 6.96 13.26
CA HIS A 94 8.19 7.07 14.54
C HIS A 94 7.94 5.80 15.34
N LEU A 95 8.98 4.97 15.50
CA LEU A 95 8.89 3.73 16.28
C LEU A 95 9.24 4.00 17.75
N SER A 96 8.34 3.64 18.65
CA SER A 96 8.57 3.74 20.10
C SER A 96 8.10 2.47 20.83
N HIS A 97 8.45 2.37 22.11
CA HIS A 97 7.99 1.29 22.99
C HIS A 97 6.47 1.31 23.21
N GLU A 98 5.83 2.46 23.04
CA GLU A 98 4.37 2.63 23.17
C GLU A 98 3.61 2.24 21.89
N GLY A 99 4.33 2.12 20.77
CA GLY A 99 3.79 1.74 19.46
C GLY A 99 4.28 2.65 18.33
N PRO A 100 4.00 2.27 17.07
CA PRO A 100 4.32 3.09 15.92
C PRO A 100 3.38 4.29 15.83
N ARG A 101 3.94 5.48 15.60
CA ARG A 101 3.18 6.69 15.24
C ARG A 101 3.52 7.07 13.80
N HIS A 102 2.50 7.32 12.99
CA HIS A 102 2.68 7.78 11.61
C HIS A 102 2.33 9.26 11.50
N GLU A 103 3.25 10.04 10.94
CA GLU A 103 3.08 11.47 10.72
C GLU A 103 3.02 11.76 9.22
N THR A 104 2.05 12.58 8.80
CA THR A 104 1.99 13.03 7.39
C THR A 104 2.85 14.26 7.23
N ILE A 105 3.93 14.17 6.46
CA ILE A 105 4.85 15.28 6.20
C ILE A 105 4.39 16.13 5.02
N ALA A 106 3.80 15.49 4.00
CA ALA A 106 3.27 16.18 2.83
C ALA A 106 2.11 15.42 2.21
N ARG A 107 1.20 16.15 1.55
CA ARG A 107 0.13 15.61 0.72
C ARG A 107 0.28 16.13 -0.70
N PHE A 108 -0.02 15.27 -1.67
CA PHE A 108 0.07 15.57 -3.09
C PHE A 108 -1.27 15.18 -3.72
N PRO A 109 -2.05 16.15 -4.23
CA PRO A 109 -3.28 15.85 -4.94
C PRO A 109 -2.98 15.17 -6.28
N LEU A 110 -3.91 14.30 -6.70
CA LEU A 110 -3.95 13.73 -8.04
C LEU A 110 -4.97 14.54 -8.85
N GLU A 111 -4.47 15.48 -9.63
CA GLU A 111 -5.28 16.37 -10.47
C GLU A 111 -4.84 16.19 -11.92
N ALA A 112 -5.81 16.23 -12.84
CA ALA A 112 -5.54 16.44 -14.26
C ALA A 112 -5.00 17.87 -14.45
N ASP A 113 -4.15 18.08 -15.44
CA ASP A 113 -3.73 19.43 -15.86
C ASP A 113 -4.92 20.26 -16.37
#